data_AF-A0A4Z1HAN0-F1
#
_entry.id   AF-A0A4Z1HAN0-F1
#
_cell.length_a   1.000
_cell.length_b   1.000
_cell.length_c   1.000
_cell.angle_alpha   90.00
_cell.angle_beta   90.00
_cell.angle_gamma   90.00
#
_symmetry.space_group_name_H-M   'P 1'
#
loop_
_entity.id
_entity.type
_entity.pdbx_description
1 polymer ?
#
loop_
_entity_poly.entity_id
_entity_poly.type
_entity_poly.pdbx_seq_one_letter_code
_entity_poly.pdbx_strand_id
1 'polypeptide(L)'
;MVAGVILTVGIGLVAIYTSHIIGQVKLAFPHVAHYADAGRLLMGRFGYELLGAMFALELTFSVGSHCLTGTIAFLNLSNNGACSVVFGVVSAIILLVLAIPPSFADVAILGYIDFVSIMLAIGITIVATAVVSGSSAGGLAQVDWSAWPKEGLSFSEAFIAITNIVFAYSFALCQFSFMDEMHTPRDYIKSIWALGLIEIFIYTVTGGLIYAFVGQDVQSPALLSAGNLMAKIAFGIALPVIFISGSINCTVVARYIHGRVYKNSVVRFINTKKGWLTWLGLVSFITIIAWVIAEAIPFFSDLLSIVSALFVSGFTFYFPAMMWFKLLKKGKWYARENLFLSVVNGAVFIIGMVVLVGGTYAAVEDIKKQYAEGTVRGAFTCAPIS
;
A
#
# COMPACT_ATOMS: atom_id res chain seq x y z
N MET A 1 0.81 -22.20 1.34
CA MET A 1 2.14 -21.63 0.98
C MET A 1 2.34 -21.44 -0.53
N VAL A 2 2.20 -22.49 -1.36
CA VAL A 2 2.57 -22.49 -2.79
C VAL A 2 1.86 -21.40 -3.59
N ALA A 3 0.54 -21.30 -3.46
CA ALA A 3 -0.25 -20.28 -4.16
C ALA A 3 0.19 -18.85 -3.79
N GLY A 4 0.46 -18.60 -2.51
CA GLY A 4 0.96 -17.32 -2.02
C GLY A 4 2.29 -16.94 -2.65
N VAL A 5 3.27 -17.86 -2.70
CA VAL A 5 4.57 -17.62 -3.35
C VAL A 5 4.41 -17.33 -4.85
N ILE A 6 3.61 -18.15 -5.56
CA ILE A 6 3.37 -17.95 -7.00
C ILE A 6 2.73 -16.59 -7.27
N LEU A 7 1.74 -16.20 -6.46
CA LEU A 7 1.06 -14.91 -6.59
C LEU A 7 1.99 -13.75 -6.24
N THR A 8 2.76 -13.84 -5.15
CA THR A 8 3.71 -12.79 -4.75
C THR A 8 4.76 -12.56 -5.82
N VAL A 9 5.38 -13.62 -6.36
CA VAL A 9 6.38 -13.48 -7.42
C VAL A 9 5.73 -13.05 -8.74
N GLY A 10 4.60 -13.66 -9.12
CA GLY A 10 3.92 -13.39 -10.38
C GLY A 10 3.38 -11.97 -10.47
N ILE A 11 2.69 -11.49 -9.43
CA ILE A 11 2.17 -10.12 -9.34
C ILE A 11 3.33 -9.12 -9.31
N GLY A 12 4.43 -9.43 -8.59
CA GLY A 12 5.62 -8.57 -8.59
C GLY A 12 6.24 -8.41 -9.98
N LEU A 13 6.36 -9.49 -10.76
CA LEU A 13 6.84 -9.43 -12.14
C LEU A 13 5.89 -8.62 -13.05
N VAL A 14 4.58 -8.77 -12.86
CA VAL A 14 3.58 -7.96 -13.56
C VAL A 14 3.71 -6.47 -13.19
N ALA A 15 3.90 -6.15 -11.91
CA ALA A 15 4.09 -4.78 -11.43
C ALA A 15 5.37 -4.15 -12.00
N ILE A 16 6.48 -4.89 -12.07
CA ILE A 16 7.72 -4.45 -12.74
C ILE A 16 7.43 -4.12 -14.22
N TYR A 17 6.70 -4.98 -14.92
CA TYR A 17 6.36 -4.77 -16.32
C TYR A 17 5.47 -3.53 -16.53
N THR A 18 4.44 -3.34 -15.71
CA THR A 18 3.54 -2.19 -15.84
C THR A 18 4.22 -0.89 -15.43
N SER A 19 5.08 -0.91 -14.41
CA SER A 19 5.98 0.21 -14.11
C SER A 19 6.93 0.54 -15.27
N HIS A 20 7.39 -0.46 -16.02
CA HIS A 20 8.15 -0.20 -17.24
C HIS A 20 7.32 0.59 -18.27
N ILE A 21 6.04 0.23 -18.46
CA ILE A 21 5.12 0.98 -19.33
C ILE A 21 4.94 2.42 -18.85
N ILE A 22 4.69 2.63 -17.55
CA ILE A 22 4.52 3.96 -16.96
C ILE A 22 5.74 4.84 -17.23
N GLY A 23 6.95 4.28 -17.06
CA GLY A 23 8.18 5.02 -17.34
C GLY A 23 8.39 5.32 -18.82
N GLN A 24 8.01 4.41 -19.72
CA GLN A 24 7.99 4.69 -21.16
C GLN A 24 7.04 5.84 -21.51
N VAL A 25 5.85 5.89 -20.89
CA VAL A 25 4.91 7.02 -21.05
C VAL A 25 5.55 8.32 -20.56
N LYS A 26 6.21 8.32 -19.41
CA LYS A 26 6.89 9.52 -18.89
C LYS A 26 7.96 10.02 -19.85
N LEU A 27 8.75 9.12 -20.43
CA LEU A 27 9.77 9.49 -21.43
C LEU A 27 9.15 10.02 -22.73
N ALA A 28 8.01 9.45 -23.17
CA ALA A 28 7.30 9.90 -24.36
C ALA A 28 6.55 11.23 -24.14
N PHE A 29 6.08 11.48 -22.92
CA PHE A 29 5.31 12.66 -22.53
C PHE A 29 5.90 13.30 -21.26
N PRO A 30 7.04 14.03 -21.37
CA PRO A 30 7.75 14.57 -20.20
C PRO A 30 6.94 15.51 -19.32
N HIS A 31 5.89 16.14 -19.87
CA HIS A 31 5.01 17.07 -19.16
C HIS A 31 4.03 16.39 -18.17
N VAL A 32 3.93 15.06 -18.18
CA VAL A 32 3.06 14.29 -17.27
C VAL A 32 3.71 14.23 -15.89
N ALA A 33 3.26 15.05 -14.93
CA ALA A 33 3.85 15.07 -13.59
C ALA A 33 3.19 14.06 -12.64
N HIS A 34 1.89 13.81 -12.82
CA HIS A 34 1.10 12.92 -11.98
C HIS A 34 0.16 12.04 -12.81
N TYR A 35 -0.41 11.00 -12.20
CA TYR A 35 -1.38 10.13 -12.87
C TYR A 35 -2.60 10.85 -13.43
N ALA A 36 -3.01 11.97 -12.83
CA ALA A 36 -4.07 12.80 -13.38
C ALA A 36 -3.74 13.26 -14.81
N ASP A 37 -2.49 13.67 -15.09
CA ASP A 37 -2.06 14.10 -16.42
C ASP A 37 -2.05 12.91 -17.41
N ALA A 38 -1.64 11.73 -16.95
CA ALA A 38 -1.74 10.51 -17.75
C ALA A 38 -3.20 10.15 -18.06
N GLY A 39 -4.11 10.33 -17.09
CA GLY A 39 -5.55 10.21 -17.27
C GLY A 39 -6.09 11.19 -18.30
N ARG A 40 -5.53 12.41 -18.37
CA ARG A 40 -5.87 13.38 -19.41
C ARG A 40 -5.48 12.91 -20.80
N LEU A 41 -4.31 12.30 -20.96
CA LEU A 41 -3.89 11.71 -22.23
C LEU A 41 -4.78 10.52 -22.63
N LEU A 42 -5.24 9.75 -21.65
CA LEU A 42 -6.07 8.57 -21.86
C LEU A 42 -7.54 8.89 -22.17
N MET A 43 -8.18 9.81 -21.46
CA MET A 43 -9.63 10.04 -21.55
C MET A 43 -10.02 11.53 -21.52
N GLY A 44 -9.07 12.43 -21.78
CA GLY A 44 -9.34 13.87 -21.77
C GLY A 44 -9.69 14.39 -20.38
N ARG A 45 -10.59 15.38 -20.31
CA ARG A 45 -10.97 16.01 -19.03
C ARG A 45 -11.54 15.02 -18.02
N PHE A 46 -12.33 14.05 -18.47
CA PHE A 46 -12.89 13.03 -17.59
C PHE A 46 -11.80 12.20 -16.90
N GLY A 47 -10.81 11.71 -17.66
CA GLY A 47 -9.70 10.94 -17.09
C GLY A 47 -8.82 11.76 -16.14
N TYR A 48 -8.66 13.06 -16.39
CA TYR A 48 -7.94 13.96 -15.48
C TYR A 48 -8.60 14.06 -14.09
N GLU A 49 -9.93 14.15 -14.07
CA GLU A 49 -10.69 14.20 -12.81
C GLU A 49 -10.76 12.83 -12.14
N LEU A 50 -11.03 11.77 -12.90
CA LEU A 50 -11.18 10.42 -12.36
C LEU A 50 -9.88 9.93 -11.72
N LEU A 51 -8.77 9.92 -12.46
CA LEU A 51 -7.49 9.42 -11.93
C LEU A 51 -6.93 10.36 -10.86
N GLY A 52 -7.24 11.67 -10.93
CA GLY A 52 -6.90 12.61 -9.87
C GLY A 52 -7.62 12.32 -8.56
N ALA A 53 -8.93 12.05 -8.63
CA ALA A 53 -9.73 11.67 -7.47
C ALA A 53 -9.29 10.30 -6.91
N MET A 54 -9.08 9.31 -7.78
CA MET A 54 -8.58 7.98 -7.37
C MET A 54 -7.21 8.09 -6.70
N PHE A 55 -6.29 8.91 -7.21
CA PHE A 55 -4.97 9.11 -6.63
C PHE A 55 -5.04 9.76 -5.25
N ALA A 56 -5.89 10.78 -5.09
CA ALA A 56 -6.09 11.42 -3.80
C ALA A 56 -6.75 10.48 -2.79
N LEU A 57 -7.74 9.69 -3.21
CA LEU A 57 -8.40 8.72 -2.35
C LEU A 57 -7.43 7.62 -1.92
N GLU A 58 -6.70 7.02 -2.86
CA GLU A 58 -5.71 5.97 -2.59
C GLU A 58 -4.71 6.38 -1.50
N LEU A 59 -4.05 7.53 -1.70
CA LEU A 59 -3.10 8.03 -0.71
C LEU A 59 -3.77 8.36 0.62
N THR A 60 -4.99 8.90 0.63
CA THR A 60 -5.71 9.19 1.87
C THR A 60 -6.05 7.91 2.64
N PHE A 61 -6.50 6.86 1.93
CA PHE A 61 -6.77 5.56 2.53
C PHE A 61 -5.49 4.89 3.03
N SER A 62 -4.38 5.02 2.30
CA SER A 62 -3.07 4.55 2.74
C SER A 62 -2.61 5.27 4.03
N VAL A 63 -2.81 6.59 4.15
CA VAL A 63 -2.58 7.29 5.42
C VAL A 63 -3.47 6.70 6.53
N GLY A 64 -4.71 6.31 6.20
CA GLY A 64 -5.61 5.60 7.10
C GLY A 64 -5.07 4.25 7.55
N SER A 65 -4.47 3.44 6.66
CA SER A 65 -3.87 2.15 7.04
C SER A 65 -2.66 2.33 7.96
N HIS A 66 -1.86 3.37 7.77
CA HIS A 66 -0.79 3.72 8.70
C HIS A 66 -1.34 4.18 10.07
N CYS A 67 -2.42 4.96 10.08
CA CYS A 67 -3.10 5.37 11.33
C CYS A 67 -3.65 4.15 12.08
N LEU A 68 -4.28 3.21 11.37
CA LEU A 68 -4.75 1.95 11.93
C LEU A 68 -3.58 1.12 12.51
N THR A 69 -2.48 1.01 11.77
CA THR A 69 -1.29 0.27 12.19
C THR A 69 -0.65 0.88 13.44
N GLY A 70 -0.58 2.21 13.53
CA GLY A 70 -0.10 2.90 14.73
C GLY A 70 -1.01 2.68 15.94
N THR A 71 -2.32 2.59 15.72
CA THR A 71 -3.29 2.24 16.77
C THR A 71 -3.04 0.83 17.30
N ILE A 72 -2.88 -0.14 16.40
CA ILE A 72 -2.53 -1.54 16.74
C ILE A 72 -1.20 -1.59 17.51
N ALA A 73 -0.19 -0.84 17.06
CA ALA A 73 1.10 -0.75 17.72
C ALA A 73 0.94 -0.25 19.17
N PHE A 74 0.24 0.88 19.40
CA PHE A 74 0.07 1.41 20.74
C PHE A 74 -0.77 0.51 21.66
N LEU A 75 -1.81 -0.13 21.14
CA LEU A 75 -2.56 -1.14 21.89
C LEU A 75 -1.65 -2.30 22.33
N ASN A 76 -0.81 -2.80 21.42
CA ASN A 76 0.13 -3.88 21.73
C ASN A 76 1.19 -3.44 22.76
N LEU A 77 1.85 -2.28 22.54
CA LEU A 77 2.88 -1.76 23.45
C LEU A 77 2.34 -1.51 24.88
N SER A 78 1.09 -1.01 24.98
CA SER A 78 0.48 -0.63 26.27
C SER A 78 -0.28 -1.73 26.98
N ASN A 79 -0.37 -2.96 26.41
CA ASN A 79 -1.30 -4.00 26.87
C ASN A 79 -2.76 -3.51 26.93
N ASN A 80 -3.24 -2.84 25.88
CA ASN A 80 -4.58 -2.24 25.83
C ASN A 80 -4.83 -1.23 26.97
N GLY A 81 -3.82 -0.43 27.30
CA GLY A 81 -3.84 0.47 28.46
C GLY A 81 -4.77 1.69 28.31
N ALA A 82 -5.30 1.95 27.12
CA ALA A 82 -6.29 2.98 26.86
C ALA A 82 -7.27 2.54 25.76
N CYS A 83 -8.37 3.30 25.61
CA CYS A 83 -9.35 3.11 24.54
C CYS A 83 -8.67 3.17 23.16
N SER A 84 -8.98 2.23 22.27
CA SER A 84 -8.41 2.17 20.92
C SER A 84 -8.60 3.47 20.13
N VAL A 85 -9.75 4.12 20.26
CA VAL A 85 -10.02 5.43 19.64
C VAL A 85 -9.02 6.50 20.09
N VAL A 86 -8.61 6.49 21.37
CA VAL A 86 -7.60 7.43 21.89
C VAL A 86 -6.26 7.16 21.23
N PHE A 87 -5.85 5.90 21.10
CA PHE A 87 -4.64 5.55 20.37
C PHE A 87 -4.73 5.88 18.88
N GLY A 88 -5.91 5.78 18.27
CA GLY A 88 -6.18 6.26 16.91
C GLY A 88 -5.93 7.76 16.76
N VAL A 89 -6.45 8.57 17.69
CA VAL A 89 -6.20 10.01 17.71
C VAL A 89 -4.72 10.33 17.91
N VAL A 90 -4.03 9.64 18.84
CA VAL A 90 -2.58 9.81 19.05
C VAL A 90 -1.80 9.46 17.78
N SER A 91 -2.14 8.34 17.13
CA SER A 91 -1.53 7.93 15.87
C SER A 91 -1.74 8.98 14.77
N ALA A 92 -2.95 9.54 14.66
CA ALA A 92 -3.27 10.59 13.72
C ALA A 92 -2.47 11.89 13.98
N ILE A 93 -2.31 12.28 15.25
CA ILE A 93 -1.51 13.46 15.63
C ILE A 93 -0.04 13.29 15.24
N ILE A 94 0.54 12.10 15.47
CA ILE A 94 1.94 11.84 15.09
C ILE A 94 2.11 11.91 13.57
N LEU A 95 1.22 11.28 12.80
CA LEU A 95 1.20 11.36 11.34
C LEU A 95 1.08 12.81 10.86
N LEU A 96 0.19 13.59 11.46
CA LEU A 96 -0.02 14.99 11.15
C LEU A 96 1.27 15.79 11.34
N VAL A 97 1.90 15.69 12.50
CA VAL A 97 3.12 16.44 12.83
C VAL A 97 4.26 16.12 11.86
N LEU A 98 4.44 14.84 11.52
CA LEU A 98 5.49 14.41 10.59
C LEU A 98 5.17 14.73 9.12
N ALA A 99 3.91 15.00 8.77
CA ALA A 99 3.50 15.38 7.41
C ALA A 99 3.60 16.89 7.14
N ILE A 100 3.82 17.71 8.19
CA ILE A 100 3.93 19.17 8.07
C ILE A 100 5.07 19.61 7.13
N PRO A 101 6.27 19.04 7.15
CA PRO A 101 7.36 19.48 6.27
C PRO A 101 6.97 19.30 4.79
N PRO A 102 6.92 20.39 3.98
CA PRO A 102 6.39 20.33 2.63
C PRO A 102 7.39 19.84 1.58
N SER A 103 8.59 19.35 1.92
CA SER A 103 9.69 19.08 0.98
C SER A 103 10.22 17.64 1.09
N PHE A 104 10.42 16.95 -0.06
CA PHE A 104 10.99 15.59 -0.10
C PHE A 104 12.52 15.56 0.07
N ALA A 105 13.24 16.62 -0.30
CA ALA A 105 14.69 16.69 -0.15
C ALA A 105 15.12 16.61 1.33
N ASP A 106 14.26 17.10 2.23
CA ASP A 106 14.46 17.03 3.68
C ASP A 106 14.08 15.65 4.27
N VAL A 107 13.44 14.79 3.46
CA VAL A 107 12.81 13.52 3.86
C VAL A 107 13.52 12.30 3.27
N ALA A 108 14.43 12.46 2.30
CA ALA A 108 15.20 11.35 1.72
C ALA A 108 15.97 10.54 2.79
N ILE A 109 16.45 11.20 3.84
CA ILE A 109 17.10 10.53 4.97
C ILE A 109 16.12 9.69 5.80
N LEU A 110 14.86 10.14 5.90
CA LEU A 110 13.80 9.42 6.59
C LEU A 110 13.46 8.11 5.86
N GLY A 111 13.59 8.07 4.53
CA GLY A 111 13.43 6.84 3.75
C GLY A 111 14.45 5.74 4.10
N TYR A 112 15.71 6.11 4.40
CA TYR A 112 16.71 5.13 4.86
C TYR A 112 16.42 4.64 6.27
N ILE A 113 15.98 5.53 7.17
CA ILE A 113 15.58 5.18 8.54
C ILE A 113 14.38 4.24 8.51
N ASP A 114 13.39 4.55 7.66
CA ASP A 114 12.21 3.74 7.40
C ASP A 114 12.61 2.32 6.93
N PHE A 115 13.45 2.23 5.90
CA PHE A 115 13.92 0.94 5.38
C PHE A 115 14.65 0.09 6.44
N VAL A 116 15.55 0.71 7.24
CA VAL A 116 16.24 -0.02 8.32
C VAL A 116 15.26 -0.45 9.41
N SER A 117 14.31 0.42 9.77
CA SER A 117 13.27 0.15 10.76
C SER A 117 12.43 -1.07 10.38
N ILE A 118 11.93 -1.13 9.14
CA ILE A 118 11.11 -2.26 8.69
C ILE A 118 11.93 -3.55 8.57
N MET A 119 13.17 -3.48 8.06
CA MET A 119 14.03 -4.67 7.94
C MET A 119 14.35 -5.29 9.30
N LEU A 120 14.62 -4.46 10.32
CA LEU A 120 14.85 -4.94 11.69
C LEU A 120 13.57 -5.53 12.29
N ALA A 121 12.42 -4.87 12.13
CA ALA A 121 11.14 -5.36 12.65
C ALA A 121 10.75 -6.71 12.03
N ILE A 122 10.94 -6.87 10.71
CA ILE A 122 10.73 -8.13 9.99
C ILE A 122 11.69 -9.21 10.50
N GLY A 123 12.99 -8.90 10.59
CA GLY A 123 14.00 -9.85 11.06
C GLY A 123 13.71 -10.36 12.48
N ILE A 124 13.31 -9.46 13.39
CA ILE A 124 12.91 -9.81 14.75
C ILE A 124 11.68 -10.71 14.74
N THR A 125 10.67 -10.40 13.93
CA THR A 125 9.44 -11.19 13.83
C THR A 125 9.72 -12.60 13.33
N ILE A 126 10.56 -12.75 12.29
CA ILE A 126 10.94 -14.05 11.75
C ILE A 126 11.72 -14.87 12.79
N VAL A 127 12.71 -14.28 13.46
CA VAL A 127 13.51 -14.98 14.48
C VAL A 127 12.64 -15.36 15.68
N ALA A 128 11.79 -14.45 16.15
CA ALA A 128 10.91 -14.69 17.29
C ALA A 128 9.92 -15.84 17.01
N THR A 129 9.24 -15.82 15.85
CA THR A 129 8.34 -16.90 15.44
C THR A 129 9.07 -18.23 15.29
N ALA A 130 10.26 -18.24 14.70
CA ALA A 130 11.08 -19.45 14.59
C ALA A 130 11.45 -20.04 15.96
N VAL A 131 11.85 -19.20 16.93
CA VAL A 131 12.24 -19.64 18.28
C VAL A 131 11.04 -20.17 19.05
N VAL A 132 9.89 -19.49 18.98
CA VAL A 132 8.65 -19.94 19.64
C VAL A 132 8.25 -21.32 19.12
N SER A 133 8.23 -21.51 17.81
CA SER A 133 7.83 -22.77 17.18
C SER A 133 8.88 -23.88 17.28
N GLY A 134 10.16 -23.52 17.40
CA GLY A 134 11.23 -24.48 17.68
C GLY A 134 11.21 -25.00 19.12
N SER A 135 10.71 -24.19 20.05
CA SER A 135 10.70 -24.50 21.49
C SER A 135 9.38 -25.10 21.98
N SER A 136 8.33 -25.12 21.15
CA SER A 136 7.04 -25.73 21.47
C SER A 136 7.13 -27.26 21.49
N ALA A 137 6.21 -27.90 22.21
CA ALA A 137 6.15 -29.36 22.28
C ALA A 137 5.90 -29.94 20.88
N GLY A 138 6.85 -30.75 20.37
CA GLY A 138 6.81 -31.28 19.01
C GLY A 138 7.60 -30.48 17.96
N GLY A 139 8.13 -29.31 18.34
CA GLY A 139 8.99 -28.46 17.51
C GLY A 139 8.35 -28.05 16.19
N LEU A 140 9.18 -27.75 15.19
CA LEU A 140 8.74 -27.31 13.86
C LEU A 140 7.83 -28.33 13.13
N ALA A 141 7.86 -29.60 13.52
CA ALA A 141 7.04 -30.64 12.91
C ALA A 141 5.56 -30.57 13.32
N GLN A 142 5.22 -29.84 14.39
CA GLN A 142 3.84 -29.64 14.84
C GLN A 142 3.20 -28.33 14.36
N VAL A 143 3.94 -27.49 13.64
CA VAL A 143 3.36 -26.28 13.06
C VAL A 143 2.37 -26.68 11.96
N ASP A 144 1.11 -26.27 12.09
CA ASP A 144 0.05 -26.52 11.11
C ASP A 144 0.17 -25.58 9.90
N TRP A 145 1.28 -25.70 9.16
CA TRP A 145 1.43 -25.04 7.87
C TRP A 145 1.10 -26.02 6.75
N SER A 146 0.48 -25.52 5.68
CA SER A 146 0.19 -26.34 4.50
C SER A 146 0.78 -25.73 3.22
N ALA A 147 1.26 -26.60 2.34
CA ALA A 147 1.63 -26.21 0.99
C ALA A 147 0.40 -25.65 0.25
N TRP A 148 -0.76 -26.27 0.45
CA TRP A 148 -2.02 -25.99 -0.22
C TRP A 148 -2.94 -25.08 0.62
N PRO A 149 -3.93 -24.42 0.00
CA PRO A 149 -4.91 -23.63 0.72
C PRO A 149 -5.71 -24.48 1.73
N LYS A 150 -6.23 -23.85 2.79
CA LYS A 150 -7.09 -24.51 3.78
C LYS A 150 -8.36 -25.09 3.12
N GLU A 151 -8.86 -26.19 3.67
CA GLU A 151 -10.14 -26.75 3.23
C GLU A 151 -11.28 -25.76 3.51
N GLY A 152 -12.26 -25.69 2.59
CA GLY A 152 -13.39 -24.77 2.72
C GLY A 152 -13.06 -23.29 2.55
N LEU A 153 -11.89 -22.94 1.99
CA LEU A 153 -11.51 -21.55 1.69
C LEU A 153 -12.61 -20.86 0.88
N SER A 154 -13.19 -19.81 1.46
CA SER A 154 -14.21 -19.01 0.77
C SER A 154 -13.59 -18.12 -0.31
N PHE A 155 -14.41 -17.70 -1.27
CA PHE A 155 -13.99 -16.76 -2.30
C PHE A 155 -13.44 -15.46 -1.70
N SER A 156 -14.10 -14.95 -0.66
CA SER A 156 -13.78 -13.66 -0.04
C SER A 156 -12.46 -13.70 0.72
N GLU A 157 -12.20 -14.76 1.50
CA GLU A 157 -10.90 -14.97 2.14
C GLU A 157 -9.76 -15.08 1.11
N ALA A 158 -9.98 -15.82 0.02
CA ALA A 158 -8.98 -15.98 -1.04
C ALA A 158 -8.64 -14.63 -1.71
N PHE A 159 -9.66 -13.84 -2.04
CA PHE A 159 -9.46 -12.55 -2.69
C PHE A 159 -8.89 -11.49 -1.76
N ILE A 160 -9.22 -11.51 -0.46
CA ILE A 160 -8.55 -10.64 0.53
C ILE A 160 -7.05 -10.94 0.61
N ALA A 161 -6.65 -12.22 0.59
CA ALA A 161 -5.24 -12.56 0.55
C ALA A 161 -4.56 -12.06 -0.74
N ILE A 162 -5.21 -12.21 -1.90
CA ILE A 162 -4.70 -11.73 -3.20
C ILE A 162 -4.56 -10.21 -3.21
N THR A 163 -5.58 -9.47 -2.76
CA THR A 163 -5.57 -8.01 -2.76
C THR A 163 -4.54 -7.46 -1.78
N ASN A 164 -4.29 -8.11 -0.65
CA ASN A 164 -3.20 -7.74 0.26
C ASN A 164 -1.82 -7.88 -0.42
N ILE A 165 -1.61 -8.91 -1.26
CA ILE A 165 -0.39 -9.02 -2.09
C ILE A 165 -0.33 -7.89 -3.12
N VAL A 166 -1.46 -7.59 -3.78
CA VAL A 166 -1.52 -6.48 -4.75
C VAL A 166 -1.22 -5.13 -4.08
N PHE A 167 -1.70 -4.91 -2.85
CA PHE A 167 -1.42 -3.70 -2.07
C PHE A 167 0.09 -3.51 -1.85
N ALA A 168 0.80 -4.61 -1.57
CA ALA A 168 2.24 -4.60 -1.36
C ALA A 168 3.01 -4.13 -2.61
N TYR A 169 2.48 -4.35 -3.82
CA TYR A 169 3.07 -3.90 -5.08
C TYR A 169 2.47 -2.59 -5.61
N SER A 170 2.29 -1.59 -4.74
CA SER A 170 1.69 -0.29 -5.06
C SER A 170 2.68 0.79 -5.52
N PHE A 171 3.96 0.46 -5.75
CA PHE A 171 5.01 1.44 -6.08
C PHE A 171 4.82 2.18 -7.42
N ALA A 172 3.95 1.67 -8.31
CA ALA A 172 3.63 2.29 -9.59
C ALA A 172 2.97 3.67 -9.45
N LEU A 173 2.30 3.95 -8.33
CA LEU A 173 1.47 5.14 -8.07
C LEU A 173 2.21 6.47 -8.12
N CYS A 174 3.39 6.53 -7.52
CA CYS A 174 4.16 7.78 -7.41
C CYS A 174 5.26 7.89 -8.46
N GLN A 175 5.35 6.91 -9.37
CA GLN A 175 6.46 6.79 -10.31
C GLN A 175 6.64 8.02 -11.21
N PHE A 176 5.57 8.65 -11.72
CA PHE A 176 5.68 9.88 -12.50
C PHE A 176 6.36 11.01 -11.71
N SER A 177 5.94 11.21 -10.46
CA SER A 177 6.49 12.22 -9.56
C SER A 177 7.95 11.92 -9.21
N PHE A 178 8.29 10.66 -8.95
CA PHE A 178 9.68 10.26 -8.66
C PHE A 178 10.60 10.44 -9.86
N MET A 179 10.13 10.13 -11.07
CA MET A 179 10.89 10.33 -12.29
C MET A 179 11.14 11.82 -12.60
N ASP A 180 10.30 12.74 -12.10
CA ASP A 180 10.55 14.19 -12.20
C ASP A 180 11.67 14.69 -11.28
N GLU A 181 11.97 13.95 -10.21
CA GLU A 181 13.06 14.27 -9.28
C GLU A 181 14.37 13.53 -9.64
N MET A 182 14.34 12.63 -10.62
CA MET A 182 15.53 11.94 -11.10
C MET A 182 16.42 12.87 -11.93
N HIS A 183 17.71 12.93 -11.59
CA HIS A 183 18.72 13.61 -12.41
C HIS A 183 18.73 13.07 -13.85
N THR A 184 18.62 11.74 -14.02
CA THR A 184 18.60 11.08 -15.34
C THR A 184 17.35 10.20 -15.45
N PRO A 185 16.21 10.71 -15.98
CA PRO A 185 14.94 9.97 -16.02
C PRO A 185 14.99 8.63 -16.76
N ARG A 186 15.94 8.43 -17.67
CA ARG A 186 16.13 7.16 -18.40
C ARG A 186 16.65 6.02 -17.53
N ASP A 187 17.26 6.32 -16.38
CA ASP A 187 17.76 5.31 -15.44
C ASP A 187 16.63 4.64 -14.63
N TYR A 188 15.37 5.05 -14.82
CA TYR A 188 14.21 4.49 -14.11
C TYR A 188 14.10 2.97 -14.21
N ILE A 189 14.59 2.36 -15.29
CA ILE A 189 14.60 0.91 -15.48
C ILE A 189 15.42 0.23 -14.38
N LYS A 190 16.58 0.81 -14.02
CA LYS A 190 17.44 0.28 -12.95
C LYS A 190 16.71 0.35 -11.62
N SER A 191 16.03 1.47 -11.35
CA SER A 191 15.25 1.67 -10.12
C SER A 191 14.08 0.68 -10.01
N ILE A 192 13.31 0.46 -11.08
CA ILE A 192 12.17 -0.48 -11.06
C ILE A 192 12.65 -1.91 -10.82
N TRP A 193 13.69 -2.36 -11.52
CA TRP A 193 14.19 -3.73 -11.34
C TRP A 193 14.80 -3.94 -9.96
N ALA A 194 15.56 -2.97 -9.45
CA ALA A 194 16.10 -3.03 -8.10
C ALA A 194 14.96 -3.10 -7.05
N LEU A 195 14.00 -2.19 -7.14
CA LEU A 195 12.86 -2.14 -6.23
C LEU A 195 12.04 -3.43 -6.28
N GLY A 196 11.59 -3.83 -7.48
CA GLY A 196 10.73 -5.00 -7.64
C GLY A 196 11.39 -6.31 -7.24
N LEU A 197 12.70 -6.50 -7.52
CA LEU A 197 13.40 -7.71 -7.08
C LEU A 197 13.60 -7.76 -5.56
N ILE A 198 13.90 -6.60 -4.94
CA ILE A 198 14.02 -6.49 -3.48
C ILE A 198 12.67 -6.79 -2.81
N GLU A 199 11.58 -6.21 -3.32
CA GLU A 199 10.23 -6.45 -2.81
C GLU A 199 9.81 -7.92 -2.97
N ILE A 200 9.99 -8.51 -4.16
CA ILE A 200 9.68 -9.93 -4.39
C ILE A 200 10.43 -10.80 -3.38
N PHE A 201 11.71 -10.53 -3.15
CA PHE A 201 12.51 -11.28 -2.17
C PHE A 201 11.97 -11.09 -0.75
N ILE A 202 11.84 -9.84 -0.28
CA ILE A 202 11.41 -9.53 1.08
C ILE A 202 10.02 -10.11 1.35
N TYR A 203 9.05 -9.90 0.47
CA TYR A 203 7.67 -10.36 0.68
C TYR A 203 7.56 -11.88 0.62
N THR A 204 8.25 -12.53 -0.32
CA THR A 204 8.22 -14.00 -0.45
C THR A 204 8.88 -14.68 0.75
N VAL A 205 10.06 -14.20 1.17
CA VAL A 205 10.80 -14.76 2.31
C VAL A 205 10.05 -14.49 3.61
N THR A 206 9.58 -13.27 3.82
CA THR A 206 8.87 -12.90 5.06
C THR A 206 7.57 -13.67 5.20
N GLY A 207 6.71 -13.65 4.17
CA GLY A 207 5.44 -14.37 4.20
C GLY A 207 5.64 -15.89 4.31
N GLY A 208 6.59 -16.45 3.55
CA GLY A 208 6.89 -17.87 3.55
C GLY A 208 7.43 -18.37 4.89
N LEU A 209 8.41 -17.68 5.49
CA LEU A 209 9.01 -18.09 6.75
C LEU A 209 8.06 -17.93 7.93
N ILE A 210 7.37 -16.78 8.05
CA ILE A 210 6.42 -16.57 9.15
C ILE A 210 5.30 -17.61 9.06
N TYR A 211 4.77 -17.89 7.87
CA TYR A 211 3.75 -18.92 7.70
C TYR A 211 4.27 -20.34 7.98
N ALA A 212 5.52 -20.66 7.63
CA ALA A 212 6.12 -21.94 7.95
C ALA A 212 6.39 -22.13 9.45
N PHE A 213 6.57 -21.05 10.21
CA PHE A 213 6.78 -21.10 11.65
C PHE A 213 5.47 -21.02 12.45
N VAL A 214 4.48 -20.26 11.99
CA VAL A 214 3.23 -20.02 12.75
C VAL A 214 2.08 -20.91 12.26
N GLY A 215 2.03 -21.26 10.98
CA GLY A 215 0.94 -22.05 10.39
C GLY A 215 -0.29 -21.21 10.02
N GLN A 216 -1.49 -21.78 10.12
CA GLN A 216 -2.74 -21.09 9.79
C GLN A 216 -3.06 -19.89 10.71
N ASP A 217 -2.47 -19.84 11.90
CA ASP A 217 -2.79 -18.84 12.95
C ASP A 217 -2.02 -17.52 12.81
N VAL A 218 -1.39 -17.26 11.66
CA VAL A 218 -0.70 -15.99 11.39
C VAL A 218 -1.67 -14.83 11.56
N GLN A 219 -1.34 -13.93 12.50
CA GLN A 219 -2.09 -12.72 12.77
C GLN A 219 -1.77 -11.62 11.75
N SER A 220 -2.68 -10.66 11.59
CA SER A 220 -2.51 -9.51 10.70
C SER A 220 -2.65 -8.20 11.49
N PRO A 221 -1.59 -7.36 11.60
CA PRO A 221 -0.26 -7.51 11.01
C PRO A 221 0.58 -8.65 11.59
N ALA A 222 1.46 -9.23 10.77
CA ALA A 222 2.28 -10.40 11.12
C ALA A 222 3.16 -10.22 12.37
N LEU A 223 3.53 -8.98 12.72
CA LEU A 223 4.28 -8.66 13.95
C LEU A 223 3.59 -9.18 15.22
N LEU A 224 2.26 -9.23 15.22
CA LEU A 224 1.48 -9.76 16.35
C LEU A 224 1.74 -11.25 16.59
N SER A 225 2.19 -11.99 15.57
CA SER A 225 2.48 -13.42 15.65
C SER A 225 3.78 -13.74 16.38
N ALA A 226 4.63 -12.74 16.67
CA ALA A 226 5.92 -12.94 17.33
C ALA A 226 5.82 -13.34 18.82
N GLY A 227 4.62 -13.35 19.39
CA GLY A 227 4.38 -13.55 20.82
C GLY A 227 4.46 -12.24 21.62
N ASN A 228 3.98 -12.25 22.87
CA ASN A 228 3.67 -11.01 23.60
C ASN A 228 4.86 -10.03 23.75
N LEU A 229 6.02 -10.48 24.24
CA LEU A 229 7.17 -9.60 24.45
C LEU A 229 7.82 -9.18 23.11
N MET A 230 8.01 -10.13 22.19
CA MET A 230 8.70 -9.87 20.93
C MET A 230 7.85 -9.02 19.98
N ALA A 231 6.52 -9.16 19.99
CA ALA A 231 5.62 -8.30 19.23
C ALA A 231 5.77 -6.82 19.65
N LYS A 232 5.89 -6.54 20.96
CA LYS A 232 6.13 -5.17 21.44
C LYS A 232 7.45 -4.60 20.98
N ILE A 233 8.51 -5.40 21.00
CA ILE A 233 9.83 -4.99 20.51
C ILE A 233 9.77 -4.73 19.00
N ALA A 234 9.16 -5.64 18.24
CA ALA A 234 8.99 -5.50 16.79
C ALA A 234 8.18 -4.24 16.44
N PHE A 235 7.05 -4.01 17.11
CA PHE A 235 6.25 -2.79 16.91
C PHE A 235 7.00 -1.52 17.33
N GLY A 236 7.73 -1.55 18.45
CA GLY A 236 8.56 -0.43 18.89
C GLY A 236 9.61 -0.03 17.84
N ILE A 237 10.25 -1.03 17.22
CA ILE A 237 11.21 -0.83 16.14
C ILE A 237 10.52 -0.45 14.82
N ALA A 238 9.26 -0.83 14.62
CA ALA A 238 8.46 -0.48 13.46
C ALA A 238 7.78 0.91 13.55
N LEU A 239 7.79 1.59 14.71
CA LEU A 239 7.17 2.92 14.83
C LEU A 239 7.69 3.93 13.79
N PRO A 240 9.01 4.02 13.50
CA PRO A 240 9.52 4.89 12.45
C PRO A 240 8.89 4.61 11.08
N VAL A 241 8.88 3.36 10.58
CA VAL A 241 8.24 3.04 9.29
C VAL A 241 6.75 3.38 9.28
N ILE A 242 6.03 3.03 10.35
CA ILE A 242 4.58 3.27 10.45
C ILE A 242 4.26 4.76 10.24
N PHE A 243 5.02 5.64 10.88
CA PHE A 243 4.71 7.07 10.88
C PHE A 243 5.41 7.87 9.78
N ILE A 244 6.63 7.50 9.38
CA ILE A 244 7.35 8.16 8.28
C ILE A 244 6.68 7.82 6.94
N SER A 245 6.40 6.55 6.67
CA SER A 245 5.78 6.13 5.42
C SER A 245 4.37 6.73 5.27
N GLY A 246 3.58 6.70 6.34
CA GLY A 246 2.25 7.33 6.38
C GLY A 246 2.30 8.84 6.20
N SER A 247 3.28 9.54 6.80
CA SER A 247 3.39 10.99 6.63
C SER A 247 3.81 11.37 5.21
N ILE A 248 4.70 10.60 4.58
CA ILE A 248 5.09 10.79 3.16
C ILE A 248 3.86 10.73 2.27
N ASN A 249 3.02 9.70 2.42
CA ASN A 249 1.79 9.57 1.62
C ASN A 249 0.85 10.77 1.83
N CYS A 250 0.69 11.24 3.08
CA CYS A 250 -0.07 12.45 3.39
C CYS A 250 0.50 13.71 2.70
N THR A 251 1.81 13.91 2.78
CA THR A 251 2.49 15.03 2.13
C THR A 251 2.37 14.97 0.60
N VAL A 252 2.43 13.77 -0.02
CA VAL A 252 2.24 13.59 -1.47
C VAL A 252 0.85 14.04 -1.90
N VAL A 253 -0.22 13.56 -1.23
CA VAL A 253 -1.59 13.95 -1.59
C VAL A 253 -1.86 15.42 -1.30
N ALA A 254 -1.34 15.96 -0.19
CA ALA A 254 -1.45 17.37 0.13
C ALA A 254 -0.78 18.24 -0.93
N ARG A 255 0.43 17.88 -1.39
CA ARG A 255 1.13 18.57 -2.48
C ARG A 255 0.34 18.53 -3.78
N TYR A 256 -0.23 17.37 -4.12
CA TYR A 256 -1.06 17.23 -5.32
C TYR A 256 -2.28 18.17 -5.28
N ILE A 257 -3.06 18.13 -4.20
CA ILE A 257 -4.27 18.95 -4.05
C ILE A 257 -3.90 20.44 -3.98
N HIS A 258 -2.91 20.81 -3.17
CA HIS A 258 -2.49 22.20 -3.00
C HIS A 258 -1.93 22.79 -4.29
N GLY A 259 -1.05 22.05 -4.97
CA GLY A 259 -0.49 22.45 -6.27
C GLY A 259 -1.55 22.59 -7.36
N ARG A 260 -2.61 21.79 -7.29
CA ARG A 260 -3.75 21.87 -8.21
C ARG A 260 -4.65 23.07 -7.93
N VAL A 261 -5.04 23.30 -6.67
CA VAL A 261 -5.92 24.40 -6.25
C VAL A 261 -5.24 25.75 -6.46
N TYR A 262 -3.94 25.86 -6.11
CA TYR A 262 -3.18 27.10 -6.19
C TYR A 262 -2.27 27.19 -7.43
N LYS A 263 -2.58 26.44 -8.51
CA LYS A 263 -1.75 26.35 -9.72
C LYS A 263 -1.25 27.70 -10.25
N ASN A 264 -2.10 28.73 -10.20
CA ASN A 264 -1.83 30.08 -10.71
C ASN A 264 -1.54 31.11 -9.60
N SER A 265 -1.13 30.68 -8.40
CA SER A 265 -0.91 31.56 -7.26
C SER A 265 0.43 31.29 -6.58
N VAL A 266 1.07 32.36 -6.06
CA VAL A 266 2.31 32.26 -5.25
C VAL A 266 2.10 31.42 -3.99
N VAL A 267 0.84 31.30 -3.52
CA VAL A 267 0.46 30.45 -2.38
C VAL A 267 0.97 29.02 -2.56
N ARG A 268 1.05 28.51 -3.81
CA ARG A 268 1.56 27.17 -4.18
C ARG A 268 2.93 26.81 -3.59
N PHE A 269 3.81 27.80 -3.39
CA PHE A 269 5.18 27.53 -2.93
C PHE A 269 5.29 27.39 -1.40
N ILE A 270 4.19 27.55 -0.65
CA ILE A 270 4.14 27.38 0.82
C ILE A 270 5.22 28.22 1.52
N ASN A 271 5.55 29.39 0.96
CA ASN A 271 6.54 30.32 1.52
C ASN A 271 5.91 31.61 2.08
N THR A 272 4.59 31.75 1.94
CA THR A 272 3.82 32.89 2.48
C THR A 272 3.01 32.45 3.70
N LYS A 273 2.59 33.40 4.54
CA LYS A 273 1.68 33.11 5.68
C LYS A 273 0.40 32.41 5.22
N LYS A 274 -0.17 32.84 4.09
CA LYS A 274 -1.35 32.20 3.48
C LYS A 274 -1.03 30.80 2.94
N GLY A 275 0.16 30.61 2.36
CA GLY A 275 0.69 29.30 1.96
C GLY A 275 0.74 28.32 3.12
N TRP A 276 1.37 28.70 4.22
CA TRP A 276 1.46 27.87 5.43
C TRP A 276 0.10 27.58 6.06
N LEU A 277 -0.80 28.57 6.14
CA LEU A 277 -2.14 28.36 6.70
C LEU A 277 -2.95 27.35 5.89
N THR A 278 -2.96 27.49 4.56
CA THR A 278 -3.68 26.57 3.66
C THR A 278 -3.05 25.19 3.62
N TRP A 279 -1.72 25.11 3.73
CA TRP A 279 -0.98 23.86 3.84
C TRP A 279 -1.32 23.10 5.13
N LEU A 280 -1.19 23.75 6.30
CA LEU A 280 -1.52 23.14 7.59
C LEU A 280 -2.99 22.72 7.65
N GLY A 281 -3.90 23.55 7.13
CA GLY A 281 -5.32 23.21 7.05
C GLY A 281 -5.60 21.99 6.17
N LEU A 282 -4.92 21.88 5.03
CA LEU A 282 -5.08 20.75 4.12
C LEU A 282 -4.51 19.45 4.69
N VAL A 283 -3.29 19.48 5.22
CA VAL A 283 -2.66 18.30 5.88
C VAL A 283 -3.54 17.83 7.03
N SER A 284 -4.03 18.75 7.87
CA SER A 284 -4.92 18.41 8.98
C SER A 284 -6.23 17.78 8.51
N PHE A 285 -6.83 18.33 7.45
CA PHE A 285 -8.07 17.80 6.88
C PHE A 285 -7.90 16.37 6.34
N ILE A 286 -6.81 16.11 5.60
CA ILE A 286 -6.50 14.78 5.05
C ILE A 286 -6.27 13.79 6.19
N THR A 287 -5.50 14.16 7.21
CA THR A 287 -5.24 13.28 8.36
C THR A 287 -6.52 12.97 9.16
N ILE A 288 -7.43 13.94 9.34
CA ILE A 288 -8.71 13.69 10.02
C ILE A 288 -9.56 12.70 9.22
N ILE A 289 -9.62 12.84 7.89
CA ILE A 289 -10.34 11.88 7.04
C ILE A 289 -9.70 10.49 7.14
N ALA A 290 -8.38 10.42 7.08
CA ALA A 290 -7.64 9.16 7.20
C ALA A 290 -7.91 8.46 8.55
N TRP A 291 -7.95 9.22 9.65
CA TRP A 291 -8.32 8.69 10.97
C TRP A 291 -9.77 8.19 11.01
N VAL A 292 -10.73 8.93 10.43
CA VAL A 292 -12.12 8.50 10.33
C VAL A 292 -12.24 7.19 9.54
N ILE A 293 -11.48 7.03 8.45
CA ILE A 293 -11.43 5.79 7.68
C ILE A 293 -10.88 4.64 8.54
N ALA A 294 -9.78 4.87 9.27
CA ALA A 294 -9.18 3.88 10.16
C ALA A 294 -10.12 3.41 11.28
N GLU A 295 -10.96 4.31 11.81
CA GLU A 295 -11.96 3.97 12.82
C GLU A 295 -13.24 3.32 12.24
N ALA A 296 -13.56 3.61 10.98
CA ALA A 296 -14.73 3.05 10.30
C ALA A 296 -14.49 1.63 9.78
N ILE A 297 -13.26 1.29 9.40
CA ILE A 297 -12.85 -0.05 8.96
C ILE A 297 -11.65 -0.48 9.81
N PRO A 298 -11.87 -0.86 11.08
CA PRO A 298 -10.79 -1.16 12.00
C PRO A 298 -10.26 -2.59 11.82
N PHE A 299 -10.09 -3.05 10.58
CA PHE A 299 -9.54 -4.36 10.23
C PHE A 299 -8.44 -4.15 9.21
N PHE A 300 -7.22 -4.52 9.56
CA PHE A 300 -6.05 -4.16 8.75
C PHE A 300 -6.13 -4.79 7.35
N SER A 301 -6.37 -6.10 7.27
CA SER A 301 -6.43 -6.84 6.00
C SER A 301 -7.55 -6.36 5.08
N ASP A 302 -8.73 -6.02 5.62
CA ASP A 302 -9.87 -5.57 4.81
C ASP A 302 -9.70 -4.14 4.32
N LEU A 303 -9.16 -3.26 5.18
CA LEU A 303 -8.81 -1.92 4.77
C LEU A 303 -7.82 -1.97 3.60
N LEU A 304 -6.73 -2.74 3.72
CA LEU A 304 -5.77 -2.92 2.63
C LEU A 304 -6.42 -3.55 1.38
N SER A 305 -7.32 -4.51 1.57
CA SER A 305 -8.04 -5.19 0.48
C SER A 305 -8.89 -4.21 -0.34
N ILE A 306 -9.67 -3.33 0.30
CA ILE A 306 -10.48 -2.31 -0.38
C ILE A 306 -9.60 -1.36 -1.19
N VAL A 307 -8.55 -0.86 -0.56
CA VAL A 307 -7.62 0.12 -1.14
C VAL A 307 -6.97 -0.47 -2.39
N SER A 308 -6.48 -1.70 -2.25
CA SER A 308 -5.91 -2.47 -3.33
C SER A 308 -6.88 -2.73 -4.48
N ALA A 309 -8.09 -3.20 -4.17
CA ALA A 309 -9.08 -3.54 -5.17
C ALA A 309 -9.55 -2.31 -5.95
N LEU A 310 -9.89 -1.21 -5.26
CA LEU A 310 -10.47 -0.02 -5.89
C LEU A 310 -9.45 0.83 -6.64
N PHE A 311 -8.21 0.87 -6.17
CA PHE A 311 -7.24 1.85 -6.64
C PHE A 311 -5.93 1.22 -7.14
N VAL A 312 -5.23 0.43 -6.31
CA VAL A 312 -3.93 -0.16 -6.70
C VAL A 312 -4.07 -1.04 -7.93
N SER A 313 -5.15 -1.82 -8.04
CA SER A 313 -5.45 -2.64 -9.22
C SER A 313 -5.46 -1.81 -10.52
N GLY A 314 -5.92 -0.56 -10.44
CA GLY A 314 -5.92 0.37 -11.56
C GLY A 314 -4.56 0.93 -11.86
N PHE A 315 -3.93 1.54 -10.86
CA PHE A 315 -2.65 2.22 -11.05
C PHE A 315 -1.52 1.24 -11.39
N THR A 316 -1.56 0.02 -10.88
CA THR A 316 -0.56 -1.01 -11.13
C THR A 316 -0.89 -1.87 -12.34
N PHE A 317 -2.16 -2.13 -12.69
CA PHE A 317 -2.48 -3.08 -13.78
C PHE A 317 -3.21 -2.44 -14.97
N TYR A 318 -4.50 -2.10 -14.81
CA TYR A 318 -5.33 -1.81 -15.98
C TYR A 318 -5.08 -0.41 -16.58
N PHE A 319 -4.69 0.61 -15.81
CA PHE A 319 -4.30 1.91 -16.38
C PHE A 319 -3.01 1.81 -17.20
N PRO A 320 -1.91 1.21 -16.71
CA PRO A 320 -0.72 0.97 -17.52
C PRO A 320 -1.02 0.19 -18.81
N ALA A 321 -1.81 -0.87 -18.74
CA ALA A 321 -2.21 -1.62 -19.94
C ALA A 321 -2.91 -0.73 -20.98
N MET A 322 -3.84 0.14 -20.55
CA MET A 322 -4.48 1.12 -21.43
C MET A 322 -3.50 2.16 -21.99
N MET A 323 -2.51 2.59 -21.20
CA MET A 323 -1.45 3.49 -21.66
C MET A 323 -0.64 2.87 -22.79
N TRP A 324 -0.31 1.57 -22.69
CA TRP A 324 0.40 0.91 -23.78
C TRP A 324 -0.42 0.92 -25.07
N PHE A 325 -1.70 0.51 -25.00
CA PHE A 325 -2.58 0.44 -26.17
C PHE A 325 -2.81 1.80 -26.83
N LYS A 326 -2.95 2.87 -26.05
CA LYS A 326 -3.32 4.19 -26.55
C LYS A 326 -2.14 5.11 -26.85
N LEU A 327 -1.05 5.01 -26.10
CA LEU A 327 0.04 6.00 -26.11
C LEU A 327 1.36 5.47 -26.69
N LEU A 328 1.67 4.17 -26.51
CA LEU A 328 2.98 3.63 -26.86
C LEU A 328 2.98 2.71 -28.09
N LYS A 329 1.86 2.03 -28.34
CA LYS A 329 1.69 1.12 -29.48
C LYS A 329 1.90 1.85 -30.80
N LYS A 330 2.83 1.35 -31.62
CA LYS A 330 3.09 1.85 -32.99
C LYS A 330 2.34 1.00 -34.00
N GLY A 331 1.51 1.60 -34.84
CA GLY A 331 0.74 0.87 -35.85
C GLY A 331 -0.44 0.06 -35.27
N LYS A 332 -0.82 -1.03 -35.95
CA LYS A 332 -2.01 -1.83 -35.59
C LYS A 332 -1.68 -2.81 -34.46
N TRP A 333 -2.66 -3.08 -33.59
CA TRP A 333 -2.48 -3.97 -32.43
C TRP A 333 -2.25 -5.42 -32.84
N TYR A 334 -2.84 -5.84 -33.95
CA TYR A 334 -2.67 -7.17 -34.54
C TYR A 334 -1.44 -7.29 -35.46
N ALA A 335 -0.60 -6.25 -35.56
CA ALA A 335 0.65 -6.38 -36.29
C ALA A 335 1.57 -7.39 -35.58
N ARG A 336 2.34 -8.18 -36.32
CA ARG A 336 3.19 -9.27 -35.77
C ARG A 336 4.15 -8.78 -34.67
N GLU A 337 4.65 -7.55 -34.81
CA GLU A 337 5.52 -6.87 -33.84
C GLU A 337 4.80 -6.48 -32.53
N ASN A 338 3.49 -6.22 -32.58
CA ASN A 338 2.69 -5.80 -31.43
C ASN A 338 1.83 -6.91 -30.84
N LEU A 339 1.66 -8.03 -31.55
CA LEU A 339 0.71 -9.07 -31.16
C LEU A 339 1.02 -9.63 -29.77
N PHE A 340 2.29 -9.96 -29.51
CA PHE A 340 2.72 -10.46 -28.20
C PHE A 340 2.46 -9.43 -27.09
N LEU A 341 2.90 -8.18 -27.28
CA LEU A 341 2.67 -7.11 -26.30
C LEU A 341 1.18 -6.80 -26.10
N SER A 342 0.37 -6.93 -27.15
CA SER A 342 -1.09 -6.75 -27.06
C SER A 342 -1.73 -7.85 -26.22
N VAL A 343 -1.31 -9.10 -26.38
CA VAL A 343 -1.79 -10.22 -25.55
C VAL A 343 -1.38 -10.02 -24.10
N VAL A 344 -0.12 -9.64 -23.84
CA VAL A 344 0.37 -9.37 -22.48
C VAL A 344 -0.41 -8.23 -21.82
N ASN A 345 -0.57 -7.08 -22.49
CA ASN A 345 -1.34 -5.96 -21.94
C ASN A 345 -2.83 -6.29 -21.78
N GLY A 346 -3.40 -7.09 -22.69
CA GLY A 346 -4.76 -7.61 -22.56
C GLY A 346 -4.92 -8.47 -21.30
N ALA A 347 -3.97 -9.37 -21.04
CA ALA A 347 -3.97 -10.20 -19.83
C ALA A 347 -3.81 -9.36 -18.56
N VAL A 348 -2.89 -8.38 -18.55
CA VAL A 348 -2.71 -7.45 -17.42
C VAL A 348 -3.98 -6.64 -17.14
N PHE A 349 -4.66 -6.17 -18.20
CA PHE A 349 -5.94 -5.49 -18.05
C PHE A 349 -7.00 -6.39 -17.41
N ILE A 350 -7.10 -7.66 -17.84
CA ILE A 350 -8.03 -8.63 -17.27
C ILE A 350 -7.69 -8.91 -15.79
N ILE A 351 -6.41 -9.10 -15.45
CA ILE A 351 -5.96 -9.26 -14.06
C ILE A 351 -6.44 -8.07 -13.21
N GLY A 352 -6.21 -6.85 -13.67
CA GLY A 352 -6.66 -5.64 -12.99
C GLY A 352 -8.18 -5.61 -12.77
N MET A 353 -8.96 -5.97 -13.79
CA MET A 353 -10.43 -6.01 -13.67
C MET A 353 -10.92 -7.12 -12.72
N VAL A 354 -10.26 -8.28 -12.72
CA VAL A 354 -10.58 -9.38 -11.79
C VAL A 354 -10.27 -8.98 -10.35
N VAL A 355 -9.13 -8.33 -10.10
CA VAL A 355 -8.79 -7.81 -8.76
C VAL A 355 -9.77 -6.71 -8.34
N LEU A 356 -10.15 -5.80 -9.24
CA LEU A 356 -11.13 -4.76 -8.96
C LEU A 356 -12.48 -5.36 -8.55
N VAL A 357 -13.06 -6.25 -9.37
CA VAL A 357 -14.40 -6.79 -9.12
C VAL A 357 -14.38 -7.80 -7.97
N GLY A 358 -13.49 -8.79 -8.04
CA GLY A 358 -13.39 -9.85 -7.05
C GLY A 358 -12.94 -9.33 -5.69
N GLY A 359 -11.94 -8.43 -5.67
CA GLY A 359 -11.45 -7.82 -4.44
C GLY A 359 -12.45 -6.90 -3.77
N THR A 360 -13.18 -6.08 -4.55
CA THR A 360 -14.22 -5.20 -3.99
C THR A 360 -15.37 -6.02 -3.41
N TYR A 361 -15.82 -7.05 -4.14
CA TYR A 361 -16.84 -7.97 -3.64
C TYR A 361 -16.40 -8.64 -2.34
N ALA A 362 -15.19 -9.23 -2.35
CA ALA A 362 -14.64 -9.94 -1.20
C ALA A 362 -14.54 -9.07 0.04
N ALA A 363 -13.96 -7.87 -0.09
CA ALA A 363 -13.81 -6.97 1.05
C ALA A 363 -15.17 -6.49 1.59
N VAL A 364 -16.15 -6.21 0.72
CA VAL A 364 -17.49 -5.80 1.16
C VAL A 364 -18.23 -6.95 1.86
N GLU A 365 -18.15 -8.17 1.33
CA GLU A 365 -18.76 -9.34 1.95
C GLU A 365 -18.13 -9.65 3.30
N ASP A 366 -16.81 -9.61 3.39
CA ASP A 366 -16.09 -9.96 4.62
C ASP A 366 -16.31 -8.92 5.72
N ILE A 367 -16.27 -7.62 5.39
CA ILE A 367 -16.63 -6.55 6.33
C ILE A 367 -18.07 -6.72 6.84
N LYS A 368 -19.02 -7.03 5.95
CA LYS A 368 -20.42 -7.26 6.37
C LYS A 368 -20.53 -8.46 7.30
N LYS A 369 -19.84 -9.55 6.98
CA LYS A 369 -19.85 -10.79 7.75
C LYS A 369 -19.25 -10.56 9.13
N GLN A 370 -18.06 -9.95 9.21
CA GLN A 370 -17.37 -9.67 10.47
C GLN A 370 -18.20 -8.74 11.37
N TYR A 371 -18.81 -7.69 10.81
CA TYR A 371 -19.72 -6.82 11.59
C TYR A 371 -21.00 -7.54 12.06
N ALA A 372 -21.58 -8.43 11.24
CA ALA A 372 -22.79 -9.17 11.60
C ALA A 372 -22.54 -10.25 12.67
N GLU A 373 -21.38 -10.91 12.60
CA GLU A 373 -20.98 -11.95 13.56
C GLU A 373 -20.46 -11.35 14.88
N GLY A 374 -20.15 -10.05 14.92
CA GLY A 374 -19.60 -9.39 16.11
C GLY A 374 -18.20 -9.88 16.47
N THR A 375 -17.51 -10.52 15.52
CA THR A 375 -16.14 -11.04 15.66
C THR A 375 -15.10 -9.93 15.73
N VAL A 376 -15.51 -8.71 15.36
CA VAL A 376 -14.68 -7.52 15.33
C VAL A 376 -15.33 -6.34 16.04
N ARG A 377 -14.51 -5.35 16.41
CA ARG A 377 -15.00 -4.17 17.11
C ARG A 377 -15.92 -3.32 16.22
N GLY A 378 -16.91 -2.68 16.87
CA GLY A 378 -17.73 -1.66 16.23
C GLY A 378 -16.92 -0.41 15.87
N ALA A 379 -17.36 0.32 14.86
CA ALA A 379 -16.78 1.62 14.50
C ALA A 379 -16.80 2.57 15.69
N PHE A 380 -15.67 3.27 15.93
CA PHE A 380 -15.51 4.21 17.06
C PHE A 380 -15.77 3.62 18.46
N THR A 381 -15.53 2.31 18.64
CA THR A 381 -15.63 1.67 19.96
C THR A 381 -14.27 1.49 20.63
N CYS A 382 -14.23 1.40 21.96
CA CYS A 382 -12.99 1.28 22.72
C CYS A 382 -12.35 -0.11 22.73
N ALA A 383 -12.99 -1.12 22.11
CA ALA A 383 -12.45 -2.47 22.07
C ALA A 383 -11.10 -2.50 21.31
N PRO A 384 -10.19 -3.42 21.66
CA PRO A 384 -8.94 -3.60 20.94
C PRO A 384 -9.17 -3.89 19.46
N ILE A 385 -8.20 -3.50 18.63
CA ILE A 385 -8.18 -3.80 17.20
C ILE A 385 -7.52 -5.16 17.03
N SER A 386 -8.22 -6.06 16.36
CA SER A 386 -7.79 -7.42 16.00
C SER A 386 -7.26 -7.46 14.59
#